data_AF-A0A1F6QVZ5-F1
#
_entry.id   AF-A0A1F6QVZ5-F1
#
_cell.length_a   1.000
_cell.length_b   1.000
_cell.length_c   1.000
_cell.angle_alpha   90.00
_cell.angle_beta   90.00
_cell.angle_gamma   90.00
#
_symmetry.space_group_name_H-M   'P 1'
#
loop_
_entity.id
_entity.type
_entity.pdbx_description
1 polymer ?
#
loop_
_entity_poly.entity_id
_entity_poly.type
_entity_poly.pdbx_seq_one_letter_code
_entity_poly.pdbx_strand_id
1 'polypeptide(L)'
;MLKIEFLYYDKSTCRRCISTDKSVKLTLRELKKIIEKSNVKIDFKEKRLPKSKIYLSPSILINGKDIEKILNKKSRLKLNICSDCCKLIGCFVNCRTFNYKNKNYNYIPKRMIIDAIKIVLKNSYKIMKKLWTCPKCKRQFEKKGQVHSCTVYSLEKHFKGKEEVAKPLFNTLKDKIEKNIGPLKIESLPCCIHFVSSYTFAAVYALKNKIRIHFTLDYKLNSSRIDKFTQMSANRYLYSIDIEKEDKIDKELISWLKTAYNLKHRVR
;
A
#
# COMPACT_ATOMS: atom_id res chain seq x y z
N MET A 1 -6.20 7.22 2.91
CA MET A 1 -7.13 6.11 3.23
C MET A 1 -6.43 5.11 4.14
N LEU A 2 -7.02 4.76 5.27
CA LEU A 2 -6.49 3.78 6.22
C LEU A 2 -7.11 2.42 5.91
N LYS A 3 -6.30 1.46 5.44
CA LYS A 3 -6.76 0.10 5.12
C LYS A 3 -6.58 -0.80 6.34
N ILE A 4 -7.64 -1.48 6.78
CA ILE A 4 -7.62 -2.42 7.91
C ILE A 4 -8.14 -3.76 7.39
N GLU A 5 -7.34 -4.81 7.52
CA GLU A 5 -7.73 -6.17 7.12
C GLU A 5 -7.72 -7.10 8.33
N PHE A 6 -8.84 -7.80 8.56
CA PHE A 6 -8.94 -8.85 9.57
C PHE A 6 -8.89 -10.22 8.90
N LEU A 7 -7.82 -10.98 9.17
CA LEU A 7 -7.65 -12.35 8.72
C LEU A 7 -8.07 -13.31 9.84
N TYR A 8 -8.94 -14.26 9.52
CA TYR A 8 -9.49 -15.21 10.49
C TYR A 8 -9.74 -16.58 9.86
N TYR A 9 -9.82 -17.63 10.66
CA TYR A 9 -10.23 -18.95 10.17
C TYR A 9 -11.73 -19.21 10.37
N ASP A 10 -12.22 -18.99 11.58
CA ASP A 10 -13.61 -19.24 11.96
C ASP A 10 -14.10 -18.21 13.00
N LYS A 11 -15.23 -17.53 12.74
CA LYS A 11 -15.84 -16.56 13.67
C LYS A 11 -17.14 -17.07 14.30
N SER A 12 -17.49 -18.34 14.08
CA SER A 12 -18.71 -18.95 14.60
C SER A 12 -18.48 -19.68 15.93
N THR A 13 -17.34 -20.37 16.04
CA THR A 13 -17.06 -21.34 17.10
C THR A 13 -15.76 -21.01 17.82
N CYS A 14 -14.72 -20.56 17.11
CA CYS A 14 -13.41 -20.26 17.69
C CYS A 14 -13.43 -18.97 18.55
N ARG A 15 -13.28 -19.11 19.88
CA ARG A 15 -13.32 -17.99 20.84
C ARG A 15 -12.25 -16.94 20.61
N ARG A 16 -11.08 -17.34 20.09
CA ARG A 16 -9.97 -16.42 19.76
C ARG A 16 -10.33 -15.47 18.62
N CYS A 17 -10.93 -16.02 17.57
CA CYS A 17 -11.39 -15.27 16.42
C CYS A 17 -12.62 -14.42 16.75
N ILE A 18 -13.59 -14.97 17.50
CA ILE A 18 -14.75 -14.22 18.00
C ILE A 18 -14.33 -13.04 18.88
N SER A 19 -13.41 -13.26 19.82
CA SER A 19 -12.90 -12.18 20.70
C SER A 19 -12.15 -11.11 19.92
N THR A 20 -11.44 -11.51 18.86
CA THR A 20 -10.78 -10.57 17.95
C THR A 20 -11.80 -9.79 17.12
N ASP A 21 -12.82 -10.45 16.57
CA ASP A 21 -13.93 -9.81 15.83
C ASP A 21 -14.64 -8.75 16.68
N LYS A 22 -14.96 -9.09 17.94
CA LYS A 22 -15.50 -8.14 18.92
C LYS A 22 -14.58 -6.93 19.10
N SER A 23 -13.28 -7.17 19.25
CA SER A 23 -12.29 -6.09 19.39
C SER A 23 -12.24 -5.19 18.16
N VAL A 24 -12.24 -5.76 16.95
CA VAL A 24 -12.27 -5.02 15.67
C VAL A 24 -13.54 -4.17 15.55
N LYS A 25 -14.72 -4.76 15.78
CA LYS A 25 -16.01 -4.04 15.72
C LYS A 25 -16.05 -2.86 16.69
N LEU A 26 -15.58 -3.05 17.92
CA LEU A 26 -15.49 -1.97 18.91
C LEU A 26 -14.50 -0.89 18.49
N THR A 27 -13.34 -1.26 17.93
CA THR A 27 -12.37 -0.30 17.41
C THR A 27 -12.95 0.50 16.25
N LEU A 28 -13.60 -0.14 15.27
CA LEU A 28 -14.19 0.55 14.12
C LEU A 28 -15.28 1.54 14.54
N ARG A 29 -16.13 1.17 15.50
CA ARG A 29 -17.15 2.08 16.07
C ARG A 29 -16.52 3.31 16.72
N GLU A 30 -15.46 3.14 17.50
CA GLU A 30 -14.74 4.26 18.12
C GLU A 30 -14.03 5.13 17.09
N LEU A 31 -13.38 4.52 16.10
CA LEU A 31 -12.69 5.24 15.05
C LEU A 31 -13.65 6.08 14.21
N LYS A 32 -14.84 5.59 13.86
CA LYS A 32 -15.85 6.36 13.12
C LYS A 32 -16.17 7.69 13.83
N LYS A 33 -16.37 7.68 15.15
CA LYS A 33 -16.64 8.89 15.96
C LYS A 33 -15.51 9.91 15.91
N ILE A 34 -14.27 9.44 15.87
CA ILE A 34 -13.08 10.32 15.81
C ILE A 34 -12.88 10.83 14.38
N ILE A 35 -13.12 9.96 13.40
CA ILE A 35 -12.78 10.20 12.00
C ILE A 35 -13.81 11.08 11.29
N GLU A 36 -15.06 11.17 11.72
CA GLU A 36 -15.99 12.19 11.21
C GLU A 36 -15.40 13.62 11.30
N LYS A 37 -14.49 13.86 12.24
CA LYS A 37 -13.77 15.14 12.40
C LYS A 37 -12.49 15.24 11.57
N SER A 38 -12.12 14.22 10.81
CA SER A 38 -10.87 14.15 10.03
C SER A 38 -11.13 13.63 8.61
N ASN A 39 -10.45 14.15 7.60
CA ASN A 39 -10.66 13.72 6.20
C ASN A 39 -10.06 12.32 5.88
N VAL A 40 -10.02 11.39 6.84
CA VAL A 40 -9.38 10.08 6.74
C VAL A 40 -10.43 9.00 6.44
N LYS A 41 -10.52 8.53 5.20
CA LYS A 41 -11.38 7.37 4.86
C LYS A 41 -10.81 6.06 5.42
N ILE A 42 -11.65 5.21 6.04
CA ILE A 42 -11.31 3.83 6.45
C ILE A 42 -11.84 2.84 5.41
N ASP A 43 -10.97 1.94 4.95
CA ASP A 43 -11.33 0.77 4.16
C ASP A 43 -11.12 -0.47 5.04
N PHE A 44 -12.21 -1.14 5.42
CA PHE A 44 -12.16 -2.33 6.27
C PHE A 44 -12.55 -3.57 5.47
N LYS A 45 -11.71 -4.60 5.52
CA LYS A 45 -11.96 -5.89 4.85
C LYS A 45 -11.75 -7.04 5.80
N GLU A 46 -12.55 -8.08 5.59
CA GLU A 46 -12.41 -9.34 6.30
C GLU A 46 -12.04 -10.43 5.31
N LYS A 47 -11.13 -11.33 5.71
CA LYS A 47 -10.69 -12.43 4.86
C LYS A 47 -10.60 -13.71 5.65
N ARG A 48 -11.42 -14.69 5.25
CA ARG A 48 -11.32 -16.06 5.75
C ARG A 48 -10.05 -16.72 5.20
N LEU A 49 -9.28 -17.35 6.08
CA LEU A 49 -8.06 -18.06 5.76
C LEU A 49 -8.36 -19.52 5.42
N PRO A 50 -7.67 -20.10 4.43
CA PRO A 50 -7.73 -21.54 4.18
C PRO A 50 -7.06 -22.32 5.32
N LYS A 51 -7.34 -23.62 5.41
CA LYS A 51 -6.75 -24.53 6.42
C LYS A 51 -5.21 -24.45 6.46
N SER A 52 -4.55 -24.37 5.31
CA SER A 52 -3.09 -24.25 5.21
C SER A 52 -2.50 -22.98 5.83
N LYS A 53 -3.32 -21.98 6.17
CA LYS A 53 -2.88 -20.69 6.72
C LYS A 53 -3.47 -20.38 8.11
N ILE A 54 -4.00 -21.38 8.83
CA ILE A 54 -4.61 -21.16 10.16
C ILE A 54 -3.60 -20.62 11.18
N TYR A 55 -2.32 -20.93 11.04
CA TYR A 55 -1.26 -20.37 11.88
C TYR A 55 -1.15 -18.84 11.76
N LEU A 56 -1.81 -18.21 10.78
CA LEU A 56 -1.97 -16.76 10.67
C LEU A 56 -3.29 -16.26 11.29
N SER A 57 -4.12 -17.10 11.88
CA SER A 57 -5.40 -16.72 12.48
C SER A 57 -5.26 -16.55 14.00
N PRO A 58 -5.86 -15.51 14.60
CA PRO A 58 -6.33 -14.28 13.95
C PRO A 58 -5.15 -13.36 13.56
N SER A 59 -5.32 -12.48 12.57
CA SER A 59 -4.35 -11.40 12.27
C SER A 59 -5.06 -10.11 11.91
N ILE A 60 -4.46 -8.97 12.27
CA ILE A 60 -4.90 -7.65 11.79
C ILE A 60 -3.76 -7.00 11.04
N LEU A 61 -4.01 -6.61 9.79
CA LEU A 61 -3.10 -5.82 8.97
C LEU A 61 -3.61 -4.39 8.90
N ILE A 62 -2.72 -3.41 9.08
CA ILE A 62 -3.01 -1.99 8.86
C ILE A 62 -2.09 -1.52 7.73
N ASN A 63 -2.69 -1.05 6.63
CA ASN A 63 -2.00 -0.73 5.38
C ASN A 63 -1.10 -1.89 4.90
N GLY A 64 -1.62 -3.12 4.98
CA GLY A 64 -0.89 -4.34 4.59
C GLY A 64 0.20 -4.80 5.56
N LYS A 65 0.43 -4.09 6.68
CA LYS A 65 1.46 -4.45 7.67
C LYS A 65 0.83 -5.03 8.94
N ASP A 66 1.38 -6.14 9.40
CA ASP A 66 0.94 -6.79 10.64
C ASP A 66 1.03 -5.87 11.86
N ILE A 67 0.00 -5.91 12.69
CA ILE A 67 -0.13 -5.10 13.91
C ILE A 67 1.05 -5.28 14.89
N GLU A 68 1.57 -6.48 15.08
CA GLU A 68 2.72 -6.71 15.97
C GLU A 68 3.98 -6.06 15.40
N LYS A 69 4.16 -6.10 14.08
CA LYS A 69 5.30 -5.45 13.40
C LYS A 69 5.18 -3.93 13.38
N ILE A 70 3.98 -3.37 13.54
CA ILE A 70 3.77 -1.93 13.71
C ILE A 70 4.20 -1.51 15.12
N LEU A 71 3.75 -2.25 16.14
CA LEU A 71 4.03 -1.97 17.54
C LEU A 71 5.48 -2.26 17.93
N ASN A 72 6.04 -3.37 17.43
CA ASN A 72 7.42 -3.77 17.65
C ASN A 72 8.00 -4.41 16.38
N LYS A 73 8.94 -3.72 15.73
CA LYS A 73 9.60 -4.21 14.49
C LYS A 73 10.28 -5.57 14.68
N LYS A 74 10.77 -5.87 15.89
CA LYS A 74 11.44 -7.12 16.24
C LYS A 74 10.46 -8.24 16.63
N SER A 75 9.14 -7.98 16.68
CA SER A 75 8.17 -9.03 17.02
C SER A 75 8.29 -10.21 16.08
N ARG A 76 8.17 -11.42 16.63
CA ARG A 76 8.14 -12.69 15.89
C ARG A 76 6.77 -13.30 16.12
N LEU A 77 6.27 -13.98 15.10
CA LEU A 77 4.99 -14.67 15.17
C LEU A 77 5.06 -15.75 16.25
N LYS A 78 4.14 -15.70 17.20
CA LYS A 78 4.00 -16.68 18.28
C LYS A 78 2.73 -17.50 18.08
N LEU A 79 2.81 -18.78 18.41
CA LEU A 79 1.75 -19.75 18.22
C LEU A 79 1.54 -20.57 19.48
N ASN A 80 0.31 -21.03 19.70
CA ASN A 80 0.03 -22.16 20.58
C ASN A 80 -1.24 -22.90 20.16
N ILE A 81 -1.47 -24.06 20.77
CA ILE A 81 -2.61 -24.93 20.48
C ILE A 81 -3.91 -24.18 20.72
N CYS A 82 -4.80 -24.21 19.73
CA CYS A 82 -6.15 -23.66 19.83
C CYS A 82 -7.16 -24.80 19.90
N SER A 83 -7.66 -25.08 21.11
CA SER A 83 -8.65 -26.14 21.35
C SER A 83 -9.86 -26.07 20.43
N ASP A 84 -10.41 -24.87 20.22
CA ASP A 84 -11.58 -24.69 19.35
C ASP A 84 -11.25 -25.03 17.87
N CYS A 85 -10.09 -24.60 17.35
CA CYS A 85 -9.68 -24.96 16.00
C CYS A 85 -9.32 -26.44 15.87
N CYS A 86 -8.73 -27.06 16.90
CA CYS A 86 -8.47 -28.50 16.90
C CYS A 86 -9.76 -29.28 16.74
N LYS A 87 -10.82 -28.91 17.49
CA LYS A 87 -12.15 -29.53 17.39
C LYS A 87 -12.79 -29.33 16.01
N LEU A 88 -12.68 -28.12 15.45
CA LEU A 88 -13.25 -27.79 14.14
C LEU A 88 -12.60 -28.56 12.98
N ILE A 89 -11.36 -29.02 13.13
CA ILE A 89 -10.57 -29.60 12.04
C ILE A 89 -10.33 -31.09 12.24
N GLY A 90 -10.33 -31.56 13.49
CA GLY A 90 -10.01 -32.94 13.85
C GLY A 90 -8.51 -33.23 13.95
N CYS A 91 -7.65 -32.20 14.09
CA CYS A 91 -6.21 -32.40 14.28
C CYS A 91 -5.58 -31.28 15.14
N PHE A 92 -4.30 -31.42 15.51
CA PHE A 92 -3.60 -30.40 16.28
C PHE A 92 -3.37 -29.13 15.45
N VAL A 93 -3.88 -28.00 15.96
CA VAL A 93 -3.84 -26.71 15.28
C VAL A 93 -3.27 -25.65 16.19
N ASN A 94 -2.20 -25.03 15.72
CA ASN A 94 -1.54 -23.91 16.37
C ASN A 94 -2.03 -22.58 15.77
N CYS A 95 -2.65 -21.73 16.59
CA CYS A 95 -3.12 -20.39 16.20
C CYS A 95 -2.25 -19.30 16.82
N ARG A 96 -2.34 -18.08 16.30
CA ARG A 96 -1.56 -16.95 16.78
C ARG A 96 -1.87 -16.61 18.24
N THR A 97 -0.81 -16.16 18.91
CA THR A 97 -0.84 -15.49 20.21
C THR A 97 -0.03 -14.20 20.13
N PHE A 98 -0.32 -13.28 21.04
CA PHE A 98 0.21 -11.93 21.01
C PHE A 98 0.81 -11.59 22.36
N ASN A 99 1.96 -10.92 22.35
CA ASN A 99 2.47 -10.25 23.53
C ASN A 99 2.28 -8.74 23.35
N TYR A 100 1.53 -8.13 24.24
CA TYR A 100 1.21 -6.70 24.17
C TYR A 100 1.17 -6.11 25.58
N LYS A 101 1.97 -5.07 25.82
CA LYS A 101 2.14 -4.42 27.13
C LYS A 101 2.41 -5.44 28.25
N ASN A 102 3.42 -6.30 28.03
CA ASN A 102 3.87 -7.35 28.95
C ASN A 102 2.80 -8.38 29.33
N LYS A 103 1.68 -8.45 28.60
CA LYS A 103 0.64 -9.46 28.78
C LYS A 103 0.51 -10.33 27.52
N ASN A 104 0.25 -11.61 27.73
CA ASN A 104 -0.02 -12.55 26.66
C ASN A 104 -1.52 -12.61 26.37
N TYR A 105 -1.89 -12.60 25.10
CA TYR A 105 -3.26 -12.71 24.63
C TYR A 105 -3.37 -13.81 23.59
N ASN A 106 -4.50 -14.52 23.59
CA ASN A 106 -4.87 -15.48 22.56
C ASN A 106 -5.83 -14.87 21.51
N TYR A 107 -6.10 -13.57 21.62
CA TYR A 107 -6.87 -12.75 20.68
C TYR A 107 -6.21 -11.37 20.55
N ILE A 108 -6.59 -10.56 19.57
CA ILE A 108 -6.02 -9.21 19.44
C ILE A 108 -6.92 -8.22 20.19
N PRO A 109 -6.47 -7.63 21.32
CA PRO A 109 -7.32 -6.74 22.11
C PRO A 109 -7.51 -5.38 21.43
N LYS A 110 -8.69 -4.78 21.62
CA LYS A 110 -9.08 -3.45 21.10
C LYS A 110 -7.96 -2.38 21.23
N ARG A 111 -7.35 -2.29 22.41
CA ARG A 111 -6.28 -1.31 22.72
C ARG A 111 -5.04 -1.51 21.84
N MET A 112 -4.68 -2.75 21.52
CA MET A 112 -3.58 -3.06 20.62
C MET A 112 -3.83 -2.51 19.21
N ILE A 113 -5.06 -2.67 18.71
CA ILE A 113 -5.51 -2.13 17.41
C ILE A 113 -5.41 -0.61 17.39
N ILE A 114 -5.93 0.05 18.43
CA ILE A 114 -5.91 1.51 18.56
C ILE A 114 -4.46 2.04 18.59
N ASP A 115 -3.59 1.46 19.41
CA ASP A 115 -2.20 1.90 19.53
C ASP A 115 -1.45 1.77 18.20
N ALA A 116 -1.66 0.68 17.47
CA ALA A 116 -1.04 0.50 16.16
C ALA A 116 -1.55 1.52 15.14
N ILE A 117 -2.85 1.82 15.12
CA ILE A 117 -3.43 2.85 14.26
C ILE A 117 -2.87 4.23 14.60
N LYS A 118 -2.76 4.58 15.89
CA LYS A 118 -2.15 5.84 16.34
C LYS A 118 -0.71 5.99 15.83
N ILE A 119 0.09 4.92 15.88
CA ILE A 119 1.46 4.93 15.33
C ILE A 119 1.44 5.18 13.82
N VAL A 120 0.57 4.49 13.07
CA VAL A 120 0.46 4.68 11.62
C VAL A 120 0.07 6.12 11.29
N LEU A 121 -0.96 6.66 11.93
CA LEU A 121 -1.42 8.04 11.70
C LEU A 121 -0.37 9.08 12.09
N LYS A 122 0.28 8.93 13.26
CA LYS A 122 1.35 9.83 13.71
C LYS A 122 2.54 9.83 12.75
N ASN A 123 2.91 8.67 12.22
CA ASN A 123 3.96 8.57 11.22
C ASN A 123 3.58 9.26 9.92
N SER A 124 2.35 9.05 9.42
CA SER A 124 1.84 9.77 8.25
C SER A 124 1.85 11.29 8.45
N TYR A 125 1.36 11.77 9.61
CA TYR A 125 1.38 13.20 9.95
C TYR A 125 2.80 13.76 10.07
N LYS A 126 3.73 13.01 10.68
CA LYS A 126 5.13 13.41 10.79
C LYS A 126 5.81 13.50 9.43
N ILE A 127 5.50 12.59 8.50
CA ILE A 127 5.96 12.65 7.12
C ILE A 127 5.42 13.91 6.46
N MET A 128 4.11 14.15 6.51
CA MET A 128 3.47 15.33 5.93
C MET A 128 4.04 16.65 6.48
N LYS A 129 4.20 16.77 7.81
CA LYS A 129 4.74 17.98 8.45
C LYS A 129 6.21 18.23 8.13
N LYS A 130 6.97 17.18 7.77
CA LYS A 130 8.37 17.31 7.35
C LYS A 130 8.54 17.74 5.91
N LEU A 131 7.50 17.65 5.08
CA LEU A 131 7.63 18.05 3.69
C LEU A 131 7.77 19.57 3.59
N TRP A 132 8.83 20.02 2.94
CA TRP A 132 9.01 21.40 2.56
C TRP A 132 8.24 21.66 1.25
N THR A 133 7.41 22.70 1.26
CA THR A 133 6.72 23.16 0.05
C THR A 133 7.58 24.17 -0.68
N CYS A 134 7.89 23.93 -1.94
CA CYS A 134 8.61 24.90 -2.77
C CYS A 134 7.75 26.18 -2.94
N PRO A 135 8.29 27.38 -2.68
CA PRO A 135 7.52 28.62 -2.79
C PRO A 135 7.11 28.92 -4.24
N LYS A 136 7.90 28.46 -5.22
CA LYS A 136 7.69 28.69 -6.66
C LYS A 136 6.64 27.75 -7.27
N CYS A 137 6.85 26.45 -7.19
CA CYS A 137 5.99 25.46 -7.87
C CYS A 137 4.95 24.78 -6.96
N LYS A 138 4.95 25.09 -5.65
CA LYS A 138 4.06 24.50 -4.62
C LYS A 138 4.15 22.98 -4.47
N ARG A 139 5.12 22.31 -5.11
CA ARG A 139 5.40 20.88 -4.90
C ARG A 139 6.07 20.65 -3.54
N GLN A 140 5.87 19.46 -2.99
CA GLN A 140 6.29 19.07 -1.65
C GLN A 140 7.48 18.12 -1.73
N PHE A 141 8.53 18.39 -0.95
CA PHE A 141 9.80 17.67 -0.98
C PHE A 141 10.26 17.29 0.42
N GLU A 142 11.05 16.22 0.56
CA GLU A 142 11.56 15.77 1.86
C GLU A 142 12.62 16.71 2.44
N LYS A 143 13.42 17.36 1.58
CA LYS A 143 14.52 18.24 1.98
C LYS A 143 14.20 19.68 1.60
N LYS A 144 14.44 20.62 2.53
CA LYS A 144 14.36 22.06 2.26
C LYS A 144 15.37 22.43 1.17
N GLY A 145 14.92 23.14 0.13
CA GLY A 145 15.80 23.55 -0.96
C GLY A 145 16.29 22.41 -1.87
N GLN A 146 15.64 21.24 -1.85
CA GLN A 146 15.97 20.13 -2.75
C GLN A 146 16.00 20.62 -4.20
N VAL A 147 17.05 20.32 -4.96
CA VAL A 147 17.15 20.70 -6.37
C VAL A 147 16.04 20.00 -7.16
N HIS A 148 15.25 20.78 -7.90
CA HIS A 148 14.17 20.29 -8.73
C HIS A 148 13.84 21.31 -9.83
N SER A 149 13.22 20.85 -10.91
CA SER A 149 12.62 21.74 -11.91
C SER A 149 11.40 22.46 -11.30
N CYS A 150 11.46 23.79 -11.18
CA CYS A 150 10.32 24.59 -10.72
C CYS A 150 9.31 24.91 -11.84
N THR A 151 9.50 24.37 -13.04
CA THR A 151 8.66 24.68 -14.20
C THR A 151 7.28 24.05 -14.03
N VAL A 152 6.25 24.89 -13.94
CA VAL A 152 4.85 24.43 -13.99
C VAL A 152 4.52 24.13 -15.45
N TYR A 153 4.40 22.85 -15.78
CA TYR A 153 4.08 22.39 -17.14
C TYR A 153 2.66 21.84 -17.15
N SER A 154 1.78 22.38 -17.99
CA SER A 154 0.40 21.89 -18.09
C SER A 154 0.38 20.45 -18.58
N LEU A 155 -0.41 19.61 -17.90
CA LEU A 155 -0.59 18.20 -18.27
C LEU A 155 -1.03 18.05 -19.74
N GLU A 156 -1.90 18.94 -20.21
CA GLU A 156 -2.43 18.90 -21.57
C GLU A 156 -1.35 19.08 -22.65
N LYS A 157 -0.27 19.80 -22.34
CA LYS A 157 0.83 20.00 -23.30
C LYS A 157 1.54 18.69 -23.67
N HIS A 158 1.52 17.68 -22.80
CA HIS A 158 2.08 16.37 -23.12
C HIS A 158 1.31 15.63 -24.22
N PHE A 159 0.02 15.92 -24.36
CA PHE A 159 -0.90 15.22 -25.24
C PHE A 159 -1.19 15.96 -26.54
N LYS A 160 -0.67 17.19 -26.72
CA LYS A 160 -0.86 17.96 -27.97
C LYS A 160 -0.39 17.15 -29.18
N GLY A 161 -1.31 16.83 -30.09
CA GLY A 161 -1.07 16.00 -31.29
C GLY A 161 -0.95 14.49 -31.00
N LYS A 162 -1.42 14.03 -29.84
CA LYS A 162 -1.38 12.65 -29.33
C LYS A 162 -2.65 12.28 -28.57
N GLU A 163 -3.73 13.03 -28.77
CA GLU A 163 -4.98 12.97 -28.02
C GLU A 163 -5.74 11.67 -28.28
N GLU A 164 -5.59 11.07 -29.46
CA GLU A 164 -6.33 9.87 -29.85
C GLU A 164 -5.81 8.59 -29.19
N VAL A 165 -4.51 8.52 -28.89
CA VAL A 165 -3.87 7.29 -28.40
C VAL A 165 -3.27 7.47 -27.02
N ALA A 166 -2.36 8.43 -26.84
CA ALA A 166 -1.63 8.55 -25.58
C ALA A 166 -2.53 9.03 -24.44
N LYS A 167 -3.47 9.94 -24.70
CA LYS A 167 -4.37 10.49 -23.67
C LYS A 167 -5.35 9.44 -23.12
N PRO A 168 -6.06 8.64 -23.93
CA PRO A 168 -6.88 7.53 -23.43
C PRO A 168 -6.08 6.50 -22.64
N LEU A 169 -4.92 6.07 -23.15
CA LEU A 169 -4.06 5.12 -22.44
C LEU A 169 -3.61 5.65 -21.08
N PHE A 170 -3.25 6.93 -21.01
CA PHE A 170 -2.87 7.58 -19.76
C PHE A 170 -4.04 7.60 -18.75
N ASN A 171 -5.23 8.00 -19.19
CA ASN A 171 -6.42 8.05 -18.35
C ASN A 171 -6.80 6.66 -17.84
N THR A 172 -6.85 5.66 -18.73
CA THR A 172 -7.14 4.27 -18.38
C THR A 172 -6.13 3.71 -17.38
N LEU A 173 -4.84 4.02 -17.55
CA LEU A 173 -3.79 3.63 -16.61
C LEU A 173 -3.98 4.28 -15.24
N LYS A 174 -4.17 5.60 -15.21
CA LYS A 174 -4.41 6.37 -13.98
C LYS A 174 -5.59 5.81 -13.21
N ASP A 175 -6.72 5.61 -13.87
CA ASP A 175 -7.96 5.15 -13.22
C ASP A 175 -7.82 3.72 -12.70
N LYS A 176 -7.13 2.83 -13.44
CA LYS A 176 -6.81 1.48 -12.95
C LYS A 176 -5.90 1.52 -11.73
N ILE A 177 -4.92 2.43 -11.65
CA ILE A 177 -4.07 2.59 -10.47
C ILE A 177 -4.90 3.09 -9.28
N GLU A 178 -5.69 4.14 -9.45
CA GLU A 178 -6.52 4.71 -8.38
C GLU A 178 -7.52 3.69 -7.82
N LYS A 179 -8.14 2.90 -8.70
CA LYS A 179 -9.09 1.85 -8.34
C LYS A 179 -8.45 0.65 -7.64
N ASN A 180 -7.30 0.15 -8.12
CA ASN A 180 -6.74 -1.13 -7.66
C ASN A 180 -5.61 -0.98 -6.62
N ILE A 181 -4.94 0.17 -6.58
CA ILE A 181 -3.75 0.40 -5.76
C ILE A 181 -4.08 1.43 -4.67
N GLY A 182 -4.37 2.67 -5.06
CA GLY A 182 -4.66 3.76 -4.13
C GLY A 182 -4.52 5.14 -4.77
N PRO A 183 -4.81 6.21 -4.02
CA PRO A 183 -4.77 7.58 -4.55
C PRO A 183 -3.37 7.94 -5.04
N LEU A 184 -3.29 8.70 -6.12
CA LEU A 184 -2.05 9.24 -6.66
C LEU A 184 -2.20 10.74 -6.93
N LYS A 185 -1.10 11.47 -6.81
CA LYS A 185 -0.97 12.85 -7.26
C LYS A 185 -0.23 12.86 -8.60
N ILE A 186 -0.67 13.69 -9.51
CA ILE A 186 -0.01 13.91 -10.80
C ILE A 186 0.91 15.12 -10.66
N GLU A 187 2.17 14.97 -11.03
CA GLU A 187 3.11 16.08 -11.17
C GLU A 187 3.62 16.14 -12.61
N SER A 188 3.21 17.17 -13.34
CA SER A 188 3.54 17.36 -14.75
C SER A 188 4.80 18.22 -14.88
N LEU A 189 5.84 17.66 -15.50
CA LEU A 189 7.14 18.30 -15.76
C LEU A 189 7.39 18.34 -17.27
N PRO A 190 8.20 19.26 -17.78
CA PRO A 190 8.48 19.32 -19.23
C PRO A 190 8.97 18.00 -19.84
N CYS A 191 9.67 17.16 -19.07
CA CYS A 191 10.20 15.88 -19.54
C CYS A 191 9.19 14.72 -19.50
N CYS A 192 8.27 14.69 -18.52
CA CYS A 192 7.32 13.59 -18.31
C CYS A 192 6.29 13.90 -17.23
N ILE A 193 5.31 13.00 -17.10
CA ILE A 193 4.26 13.06 -16.09
C ILE A 193 4.59 12.09 -14.97
N HIS A 194 4.81 12.58 -13.76
CA HIS A 194 5.07 11.75 -12.59
C HIS A 194 3.78 11.32 -11.89
N PHE A 195 3.70 10.03 -11.55
CA PHE A 195 2.75 9.51 -10.59
C PHE A 195 3.39 9.44 -9.20
N VAL A 196 2.75 10.14 -8.25
CA VAL A 196 3.29 10.39 -6.93
C VAL A 196 2.35 9.83 -5.86
N SER A 197 2.88 9.00 -4.97
CA SER A 197 2.22 8.58 -3.73
C SER A 197 2.74 9.42 -2.57
N SER A 198 3.51 8.84 -1.63
CA SER A 198 4.40 9.60 -0.75
C SER A 198 5.75 9.93 -1.41
N TYR A 199 6.00 9.42 -2.62
CA TYR A 199 7.17 9.67 -3.48
C TYR A 199 6.78 9.37 -4.94
N THR A 200 7.63 9.76 -5.89
CA THR A 200 7.45 9.40 -7.31
C THR A 200 7.72 7.93 -7.53
N PHE A 201 6.67 7.15 -7.80
CA PHE A 201 6.80 5.69 -8.00
C PHE A 201 6.82 5.30 -9.49
N ALA A 202 6.30 6.16 -10.36
CA ALA A 202 6.34 5.96 -11.81
C ALA A 202 6.40 7.30 -12.56
N ALA A 203 6.97 7.26 -13.77
CA ALA A 203 6.97 8.36 -14.72
C ALA A 203 6.37 7.89 -16.05
N VAL A 204 5.48 8.69 -16.64
CA VAL A 204 4.77 8.39 -17.88
C VAL A 204 5.17 9.40 -18.95
N TYR A 205 5.50 8.89 -20.13
CA TYR A 205 5.85 9.68 -21.30
C TYR A 205 4.77 9.45 -22.36
N ALA A 206 4.12 10.53 -22.81
CA ALA A 206 3.18 10.50 -23.91
C ALA A 206 3.93 10.55 -25.25
N LEU A 207 3.84 9.49 -26.05
CA LEU A 207 4.42 9.37 -27.40
C LEU A 207 3.28 9.34 -28.44
N LYS A 208 3.61 9.45 -29.73
CA LYS A 208 2.60 9.61 -30.79
C LYS A 208 1.52 8.52 -30.78
N ASN A 209 1.95 7.26 -30.71
CA ASN A 209 1.06 6.08 -30.83
C ASN A 209 1.07 5.20 -29.57
N LYS A 210 1.59 5.68 -28.45
CA LYS A 210 1.76 4.89 -27.22
C LYS A 210 2.05 5.76 -26.01
N ILE A 211 1.95 5.17 -24.83
CA ILE A 211 2.60 5.72 -23.63
C ILE A 211 3.76 4.82 -23.23
N ARG A 212 4.83 5.44 -22.72
CA ARG A 212 5.93 4.72 -22.07
C ARG A 212 5.86 4.95 -20.58
N ILE A 213 6.01 3.90 -19.79
CA ILE A 213 6.06 3.99 -18.34
C ILE A 213 7.42 3.53 -17.81
N HIS A 214 7.98 4.36 -16.95
CA HIS A 214 9.14 4.02 -16.14
C HIS A 214 8.71 3.78 -14.70
N PHE A 215 9.15 2.69 -14.08
CA PHE A 215 8.89 2.38 -12.67
C PHE A 215 10.04 1.57 -12.06
N THR A 216 10.14 1.59 -10.72
CA THR A 216 11.23 0.91 -10.01
C THR A 216 10.73 -0.26 -9.17
N LEU A 217 11.52 -1.34 -9.13
CA LEU A 217 11.28 -2.52 -8.30
C LEU A 217 12.52 -2.89 -7.47
N ASP A 218 12.32 -3.69 -6.43
CA ASP A 218 13.38 -4.21 -5.56
C ASP A 218 13.84 -5.62 -5.91
N TYR A 219 13.30 -6.19 -6.98
CA TYR A 219 13.70 -7.46 -7.55
C TYR A 219 13.84 -7.34 -9.07
N LYS A 220 14.62 -8.27 -9.64
CA LYS A 220 14.79 -8.36 -11.09
C LYS A 220 13.54 -9.01 -11.71
N LEU A 221 12.90 -8.33 -12.65
CA LEU A 221 11.87 -8.89 -13.51
C LEU A 221 12.48 -9.66 -14.69
N ASN A 222 11.79 -10.73 -15.08
CA ASN A 222 11.95 -11.39 -16.37
C ASN A 222 10.58 -11.39 -17.07
N SER A 223 10.42 -10.52 -18.07
CA SER A 223 9.19 -10.41 -18.86
C SER A 223 9.53 -9.88 -20.25
N SER A 224 8.89 -10.43 -21.28
CA SER A 224 9.02 -9.98 -22.66
C SER A 224 8.50 -8.57 -22.90
N ARG A 225 7.78 -7.99 -21.93
CA ARG A 225 7.21 -6.64 -22.00
C ARG A 225 8.22 -5.53 -21.70
N ILE A 226 9.40 -5.89 -21.20
CA ILE A 226 10.44 -4.93 -20.81
C ILE A 226 11.15 -4.46 -22.06
N ASP A 227 11.03 -3.17 -22.39
CA ASP A 227 11.81 -2.53 -23.45
C ASP A 227 13.26 -2.36 -23.00
N LYS A 228 13.45 -1.75 -21.82
CA LYS A 228 14.76 -1.48 -21.24
C LYS A 228 14.71 -1.61 -19.73
N PHE A 229 15.84 -1.96 -19.12
CA PHE A 229 16.00 -1.84 -17.68
C PHE A 229 17.40 -1.38 -17.30
N THR A 230 17.52 -0.79 -16.11
CA THR A 230 18.79 -0.36 -15.53
C THR A 230 18.83 -0.75 -14.06
N GLN A 231 19.90 -1.42 -13.64
CA GLN A 231 20.14 -1.69 -12.22
C GLN A 231 20.74 -0.43 -11.56
N MET A 232 19.92 0.29 -10.79
CA MET A 232 20.35 1.52 -10.11
C MET A 232 21.17 1.24 -8.84
N SER A 233 20.98 0.08 -8.23
CA SER A 233 21.74 -0.39 -7.06
C SER A 233 21.58 -1.91 -6.91
N ALA A 234 22.23 -2.52 -5.91
CA ALA A 234 22.11 -3.95 -5.60
C ALA A 234 20.65 -4.46 -5.61
N ASN A 235 19.70 -3.67 -5.09
CA ASN A 235 18.30 -4.04 -4.94
C ASN A 235 17.34 -3.00 -5.54
N ARG A 236 17.73 -2.32 -6.62
CA ARG A 236 16.85 -1.37 -7.33
C ARG A 236 17.03 -1.49 -8.82
N TYR A 237 15.93 -1.76 -9.51
CA TYR A 237 15.86 -1.92 -10.95
C TYR A 237 14.83 -0.95 -11.50
N LEU A 238 15.25 -0.09 -12.42
CA LEU A 238 14.38 0.80 -13.17
C LEU A 238 13.97 0.09 -14.46
N TYR A 239 12.68 -0.04 -14.71
CA TYR A 239 12.11 -0.67 -15.89
C TYR A 239 11.43 0.36 -16.77
N SER A 240 11.53 0.17 -18.09
CA SER A 240 10.80 0.90 -19.13
C SER A 240 9.90 -0.09 -19.88
N ILE A 241 8.62 0.23 -19.98
CA ILE A 241 7.63 -0.55 -20.72
C ILE A 241 6.82 0.39 -21.62
N ASP A 242 6.61 -0.04 -22.87
CA ASP A 242 5.72 0.62 -23.82
C ASP A 242 4.32 0.01 -23.80
N ILE A 243 3.31 0.87 -23.84
CA ILE A 243 1.89 0.49 -23.82
C ILE A 243 1.25 1.13 -25.04
N GLU A 244 0.87 0.31 -25.99
CA GLU A 244 0.30 0.75 -27.27
C GLU A 244 -1.22 0.56 -27.32
N LYS A 245 -1.76 -0.26 -26.41
CA LYS A 245 -3.18 -0.64 -26.34
C LYS A 245 -3.63 -0.82 -24.89
N GLU A 246 -4.93 -0.64 -24.65
CA GLU A 246 -5.52 -0.69 -23.30
C GLU A 246 -5.49 -2.09 -22.65
N ASP A 247 -5.50 -3.15 -23.47
CA ASP A 247 -5.41 -4.55 -23.03
C ASP A 247 -4.08 -4.85 -22.33
N LYS A 248 -3.01 -4.14 -22.72
CA LYS A 248 -1.71 -4.19 -22.05
C LYS A 248 -1.75 -3.54 -20.66
N ILE A 249 -2.80 -2.83 -20.28
CA ILE A 249 -2.99 -2.35 -18.90
C ILE A 249 -3.69 -3.44 -18.08
N ASP A 250 -3.05 -4.59 -17.98
CA ASP A 250 -3.57 -5.82 -17.38
C ASP A 250 -3.23 -5.95 -15.88
N LYS A 251 -3.68 -7.06 -15.28
CA LYS A 251 -3.41 -7.37 -13.86
C LYS A 251 -1.91 -7.51 -13.56
N GLU A 252 -1.12 -7.93 -14.54
CA GLU A 252 0.33 -8.09 -14.40
C GLU A 252 1.00 -6.73 -14.23
N LEU A 253 0.78 -5.79 -15.15
CA LEU A 253 1.33 -4.44 -15.06
C LEU A 253 0.88 -3.74 -13.77
N ILE A 254 -0.41 -3.88 -13.41
CA ILE A 254 -0.94 -3.30 -12.18
C ILE A 254 -0.30 -3.92 -10.93
N SER A 255 0.08 -5.21 -10.96
CA SER A 255 0.82 -5.85 -9.87
C SER A 255 2.21 -5.24 -9.69
N TRP A 256 2.95 -5.02 -10.79
CA TRP A 256 4.26 -4.36 -10.73
C TRP A 256 4.17 -2.93 -10.22
N LEU A 257 3.20 -2.15 -10.72
CA LEU A 257 2.98 -0.79 -10.25
C LEU A 257 2.53 -0.74 -8.80
N LYS A 258 1.80 -1.76 -8.32
CA LYS A 258 1.46 -1.88 -6.90
C LYS A 258 2.70 -2.12 -6.05
N THR A 259 3.66 -2.93 -6.51
CA THR A 259 4.94 -3.06 -5.81
C THR A 259 5.70 -1.75 -5.83
N ALA A 260 5.86 -1.12 -7.00
CA ALA A 260 6.52 0.17 -7.16
C ALA A 260 5.89 1.25 -6.26
N TYR A 261 4.57 1.28 -6.12
CA TYR A 261 3.83 2.21 -5.26
C TYR A 261 4.11 2.02 -3.76
N ASN A 262 4.37 0.78 -3.33
CA ASN A 262 4.62 0.44 -1.92
C ASN A 262 6.13 0.35 -1.57
N LEU A 263 7.00 0.54 -2.57
CA LEU A 263 8.44 0.49 -2.47
C LEU A 263 8.98 1.68 -1.65
N LYS A 264 9.11 1.54 -0.34
CA LYS A 264 9.72 2.60 0.48
C LYS A 264 11.08 3.02 -0.10
N HIS A 265 11.24 4.30 -0.48
CA HIS A 265 12.57 4.86 -0.66
C HIS A 265 13.30 4.72 0.66
N ARG A 266 14.28 3.82 0.72
CA ARG A 266 15.41 4.00 1.62
C ARG A 266 16.26 5.06 0.94
N VAL A 267 15.91 6.34 1.12
CA VAL A 267 16.86 7.41 0.84
C VAL A 267 18.01 7.15 1.80
N ARG A 268 19.19 6.82 1.25
CA ARG A 268 20.44 6.84 2.00
C ARG A 268 20.71 8.27 2.46
#